data_AF-A0A0Q8MM45-F1
#
_entry.id   AF-A0A0Q8MM45-F1
#
_cell.length_a   1.000
_cell.length_b   1.000
_cell.length_c   1.000
_cell.angle_alpha   90.00
_cell.angle_beta   90.00
_cell.angle_gamma   90.00
#
_symmetry.space_group_name_H-M   'P 1'
#
loop_
_entity.id
_entity.type
_entity.pdbx_description
1 polymer ?
#
loop_
_entity_poly.entity_id
_entity_poly.type
_entity_poly.pdbx_seq_one_letter_code
_entity_poly.pdbx_strand_id
1 'polypeptide(L)' 'MWQLVVEAPFEQDIELAVIDDEGVHALVFPCLRTAGGWANAVTGEMLDVHPTHWRYWQAERRQASDLH' A
#
# COMPACT_ATOMS: atom_id res chain seq x y z
N MET A 1 -3.87 3.26 -11.73
CA MET A 1 -2.93 4.36 -12.04
C MET A 1 -2.33 4.85 -10.74
N TRP A 2 -1.09 5.34 -10.75
CA TRP A 2 -0.42 5.90 -9.55
C TRP A 2 -0.91 7.32 -9.26
N GLN A 3 -1.01 7.68 -7.99
CA GLN A 3 -1.48 8.97 -7.46
C GLN A 3 -0.48 9.49 -6.42
N LEU A 4 -0.52 10.79 -6.11
CA LEU A 4 0.40 11.38 -5.13
C LEU A 4 0.11 10.86 -3.73
N VAL A 5 1.16 10.51 -2.98
CA VAL A 5 1.06 9.94 -1.62
C VAL A 5 0.18 10.76 -0.67
N VAL A 6 0.17 12.09 -0.82
CA VAL A 6 -0.62 12.99 0.04
C VAL A 6 -2.13 12.80 -0.11
N GLU A 7 -2.58 12.28 -1.25
CA GLU A 7 -3.98 12.01 -1.57
C GLU A 7 -4.41 10.60 -1.14
N ALA A 8 -3.51 9.81 -0.57
CA ALA A 8 -3.81 8.43 -0.22
C ALA A 8 -4.96 8.35 0.79
N PRO A 9 -5.96 7.48 0.56
CA PRO A 9 -7.07 7.29 1.47
C PRO A 9 -6.60 6.70 2.80
N PHE A 10 -7.33 7.04 3.87
CA PHE A 10 -7.22 6.35 5.15
C PHE A 10 -7.96 5.02 5.09
N GLU A 11 -7.43 4.02 5.82
CA GLU A 11 -8.11 2.73 6.06
C GLU A 11 -8.47 1.95 4.78
N GLN A 12 -7.74 2.18 3.68
CA GLN A 12 -7.90 1.41 2.44
C GLN A 12 -6.57 0.75 2.06
N ASP A 13 -6.65 -0.50 1.64
CA ASP A 13 -5.50 -1.25 1.16
C ASP A 13 -4.97 -0.62 -0.13
N ILE A 14 -3.73 -0.14 -0.04
CA ILE A 14 -3.03 0.51 -1.14
C ILE A 14 -1.66 -0.11 -1.33
N GLU A 15 -1.14 0.03 -2.54
CA GLU A 15 0.25 -0.21 -2.85
C GLU A 15 1.01 1.11 -2.77
N LEU A 16 2.14 1.13 -2.08
CA LEU A 16 2.99 2.32 -1.93
C LEU A 16 4.20 2.21 -2.87
N ALA A 17 4.56 3.32 -3.52
CA ALA A 17 5.82 3.46 -4.22
C ALA A 17 6.78 4.29 -3.36
N VAL A 18 7.92 3.73 -3.02
CA VAL A 18 8.99 4.38 -2.25
C VAL A 18 10.18 4.66 -3.16
N ILE A 19 11.05 5.57 -2.72
CA ILE A 19 12.31 5.85 -3.39
C ILE A 19 13.44 5.50 -2.43
N ASP A 20 14.38 4.69 -2.90
CA ASP A 20 15.62 4.36 -2.20
C ASP A 20 16.84 4.57 -3.13
N ASP A 21 18.00 4.06 -2.71
CA ASP A 21 19.26 4.16 -3.45
C ASP A 21 19.20 3.47 -4.84
N GLU A 22 18.27 2.54 -5.06
CA GLU A 22 18.06 1.84 -6.33
C GLU A 22 17.00 2.51 -7.22
N GLY A 23 16.29 3.51 -6.69
CA GLY A 23 15.30 4.31 -7.41
C GLY A 23 13.87 4.06 -6.90
N VAL A 24 12.89 4.19 -7.80
CA VAL A 24 11.47 4.04 -7.44
C VAL A 24 11.07 2.58 -7.47
N HIS A 25 10.59 2.05 -6.36
CA HIS A 25 10.05 0.69 -6.29
C HIS A 25 8.73 0.63 -5.51
N ALA A 26 7.86 -0.30 -5.88
CA ALA A 26 6.58 -0.51 -5.22
C ALA A 26 6.70 -1.58 -4.13
N LEU A 27 6.06 -1.35 -2.97
CA LEU A 27 5.94 -2.35 -1.92
C LEU A 27 5.02 -3.47 -2.39
N VAL A 28 5.50 -4.71 -2.29
CA VAL A 28 4.83 -5.92 -2.79
C VAL A 28 3.76 -6.48 -1.83
N PHE A 29 3.26 -5.65 -0.92
CA PHE A 29 2.24 -6.00 0.07
C PHE A 29 1.28 -4.82 0.29
N PRO A 30 0.03 -5.08 0.71
CA PRO A 30 -0.93 -4.02 0.96
C PRO A 30 -0.50 -3.19 2.17
N CYS A 31 -0.68 -1.88 2.06
CA CYS A 31 -0.37 -0.90 3.07
C CYS A 31 -1.61 -0.10 3.44
N LEU A 32 -1.62 0.49 4.63
CA LEU A 32 -2.68 1.36 5.13
C LEU A 32 -2.11 2.71 5.52
N ARG A 33 -2.81 3.78 5.14
CA ARG A 33 -2.59 5.09 5.76
C ARG A 33 -3.30 5.13 7.11
N THR A 34 -2.55 5.43 8.15
CA THR A 34 -3.03 5.62 9.53
C THR A 34 -2.71 7.06 9.98
N ALA A 35 -3.24 7.45 11.15
CA ALA A 35 -2.88 8.73 11.76
C ALA A 35 -1.39 8.82 12.13
N GLY A 36 -0.73 7.68 12.38
CA GLY A 36 0.68 7.59 12.77
C GLY A 36 1.65 7.40 11.60
N GLY A 37 1.16 7.37 10.35
CA GLY A 37 1.97 7.07 9.16
C GLY A 37 1.45 5.84 8.41
N TRP A 38 2.36 5.04 7.88
CA TRP A 38 2.02 3.86 7.07
C TRP A 38 2.13 2.59 7.91
N ALA A 39 1.23 1.65 7.67
CA ALA A 39 1.29 0.32 8.27
C ALA A 39 1.17 -0.76 7.20
N ASN A 40 1.76 -1.91 7.44
CA ASN A 40 1.48 -3.11 6.67
C ASN A 40 0.03 -3.53 6.96
N ALA A 41 -0.81 -3.66 5.94
CA ALA A 41 -2.23 -3.97 6.11
C ALA A 41 -2.46 -5.42 6.60
N VAL A 42 -1.49 -6.32 6.36
CA VAL A 42 -1.56 -7.73 6.75
C VAL A 42 -1.13 -7.93 8.20
N THR A 43 0.00 -7.34 8.60
CA THR A 43 0.58 -7.56 9.95
C THR A 43 0.19 -6.48 10.95
N GLY A 44 -0.24 -5.30 10.48
CA GLY A 44 -0.49 -4.12 11.30
C GLY A 44 0.78 -3.41 11.77
N GLU A 45 1.97 -3.86 11.35
CA GLU A 45 3.24 -3.24 11.75
C GLU A 45 3.42 -1.88 11.09
N MET A 46 3.88 -0.90 11.87
CA MET A 46 4.21 0.43 11.37
C MET A 46 5.44 0.36 10.46
N LEU A 47 5.37 1.04 9.32
CA LEU A 47 6.42 1.10 8.33
C LEU A 47 7.15 2.44 8.44
N ASP A 48 8.47 2.38 8.56
CA ASP A 48 9.34 3.55 8.49
C ASP A 48 9.77 3.77 7.03
N VAL A 49 8.86 4.33 6.24
CA VAL A 49 9.06 4.56 4.80
C VAL A 49 8.60 5.96 4.39
N HIS A 50 9.21 6.49 3.33
CA HIS A 50 8.86 7.77 2.72
C HIS A 50 8.33 7.55 1.28
N PRO A 51 7.06 7.14 1.13
CA PRO A 51 6.48 6.90 -0.18
C PRO A 51 6.25 8.20 -0.95
N THR A 52 6.31 8.10 -2.27
CA THR A 52 6.07 9.23 -3.20
C THR A 52 4.70 9.13 -3.86
N HIS A 53 4.28 7.91 -4.18
CA HIS A 53 3.01 7.64 -4.84
C HIS A 53 2.31 6.45 -4.21
N TRP A 54 1.01 6.34 -4.50
CA TRP A 54 0.19 5.19 -4.14
C TRP A 54 -0.70 4.77 -5.29
N ARG A 55 -1.25 3.56 -5.22
CA ARG A 55 -2.40 3.14 -6.03
C ARG A 55 -3.23 2.16 -5.22
N TYR A 56 -4.47 1.92 -5.62
CA TYR A 56 -5.25 0.83 -5.05
C TYR A 56 -4.50 -0.49 -5.14
N TRP A 57 -4.48 -1.22 -4.02
CA TRP A 57 -3.91 -2.55 -3.98
C TRP A 57 -4.67 -3.43 -4.98
N GLN A 58 -3.97 -3.84 -6.05
CA GLN A 58 -4.51 -4.76 -7.02
C GLN A 58 -4.28 -6.16 -6.50
N ALA A 59 -5.08 -6.56 -5.50
CA ALA A 59 -5.20 -7.98 -5.17
C ALA A 59 -5.69 -8.66 -6.45
N GLU A 60 -4.79 -9.28 -7.23
CA GLU A 60 -5.21 -10.28 -8.18
C GLU A 60 -6.16 -11.18 -7.43
N ARG A 61 -7.39 -11.27 -7.94
CA ARG A 61 -8.51 -11.95 -7.33
C ARG A 61 -8.12 -13.39 -6.94
N ARG A 62 -7.54 -13.57 -5.75
CA ARG A 62 -7.81 -14.73 -4.92
C ARG A 62 -9.08 -14.44 -4.14
N GLN A 63 -10.14 -14.09 -4.87
CA GLN A 63 -11.39 -14.77 -4.56
C GLN A 63 -11.11 -16.24 -4.89
N ALA A 64 -10.63 -16.98 -3.88
CA ALA A 64 -11.06 -18.36 -3.79
C ALA A 64 -12.59 -18.27 -3.82
N SER A 65 -13.11 -18.65 -4.96
CA SER A 65 -14.49 -19.04 -5.17
C SER A 65 -14.88 -20.01 -4.06
N ASP A 66 -15.46 -19.49 -2.98
CA ASP A 66 -16.06 -20.30 -1.92
C ASP A 66 -17.33 -19.59 -1.43
N LEU A 67 -18.35 -19.62 -2.30
CA LEU A 67 -19.71 -19.95 -1.89
C LEU A 67 -20.54 -20.27 -3.14
N HIS A 68 -20.65 -21.57 -3.47
CA HIS A 68 -21.73 -22.12 -4.28
C HIS A 68 -22.28 -23.35 -3.55
#